data_AF-A0A9E2BFY8-F1
#
_entry.id   AF-A0A9E2BFY8-F1
#
_cell.length_a   1.000
_cell.length_b   1.000
_cell.length_c   1.000
_cell.angle_alpha   90.00
_cell.angle_beta   90.00
_cell.angle_gamma   90.00
#
_symmetry.space_group_name_H-M   'P 1'
#
loop_
_entity.id
_entity.type
_entity.pdbx_description
1 polymer ?
#
loop_
_entity_poly.entity_id
_entity_poly.type
_entity_poly.pdbx_seq_one_letter_code
_entity_poly.pdbx_strand_id
1 'polypeptide(L)'
;MKRKGLVQVYTGDGKGKTTAAIGLSVRAKGCKLKLCYEYFHKDPEKWGSGEQRALEKFGVDVIGTAKKHPRFLQGEDLDEIRFRVELRLKKPSYNHGS
;
A
#
# COMPACT_ATOMS: atom_id res chain seq x y z
N MET A 1 23.90 4.87 -14.30
CA MET A 1 22.85 5.93 -14.37
C MET A 1 21.83 5.67 -13.26
N LYS A 2 21.44 6.68 -12.47
CA LYS A 2 20.34 6.55 -11.50
C LYS A 2 19.01 6.57 -12.26
N ARG A 3 18.11 5.61 -11.96
CA ARG A 3 16.75 5.62 -12.54
C ARG A 3 15.92 6.73 -11.90
N LYS A 4 15.14 7.46 -12.70
CA LYS A 4 14.23 8.52 -12.21
C LYS A 4 12.98 7.86 -11.61
N GLY A 5 12.65 8.19 -10.37
CA GLY A 5 11.37 7.83 -9.76
C GLY A 5 10.22 8.63 -10.39
N LEU A 6 9.08 7.98 -10.64
CA LEU A 6 7.89 8.60 -11.21
C LEU A 6 6.70 8.45 -10.25
N VAL A 7 5.79 9.43 -10.29
CA VAL A 7 4.53 9.41 -9.53
C VAL A 7 3.40 9.17 -10.52
N GLN A 8 2.53 8.21 -10.24
CA GLN A 8 1.32 7.95 -11.00
C GLN A 8 0.10 8.29 -10.14
N VAL A 9 -0.82 9.08 -10.69
CA VAL A 9 -2.05 9.48 -10.01
C VAL A 9 -3.24 8.95 -10.78
N TYR A 10 -3.98 8.02 -10.20
CA TYR A 10 -5.25 7.52 -10.74
C TYR A 10 -6.40 8.27 -10.06
N THR A 11 -7.10 9.13 -10.80
CA THR A 11 -8.17 10.02 -10.28
C THR A 11 -9.46 9.93 -11.13
N GLY A 12 -10.50 10.66 -10.73
CA GLY A 12 -11.83 10.67 -11.34
C GLY A 12 -12.82 9.71 -10.68
N ASP A 13 -14.11 9.78 -11.05
CA ASP A 13 -15.19 9.01 -10.39
C ASP A 13 -15.36 7.59 -10.93
N GLY A 14 -14.73 7.27 -12.06
CA GLY A 14 -14.77 5.95 -12.68
C GLY A 14 -14.25 4.84 -11.76
N LYS A 15 -14.81 3.64 -11.91
CA LYS A 15 -14.29 2.41 -11.27
C LYS A 15 -12.92 2.05 -11.86
N GLY A 16 -12.07 1.38 -11.08
CA GLY A 16 -10.81 0.81 -11.56
C GLY A 16 -9.51 1.46 -11.06
N LYS A 17 -9.58 2.59 -10.35
CA LYS A 17 -8.38 3.27 -9.77
C LYS A 17 -7.54 2.33 -8.88
N THR A 18 -8.21 1.66 -7.95
CA THR A 18 -7.58 0.67 -7.05
C THR A 18 -7.01 -0.50 -7.86
N THR A 19 -7.80 -1.02 -8.80
CA THR A 19 -7.40 -2.17 -9.64
C THR A 19 -6.16 -1.84 -10.49
N ALA A 20 -6.05 -0.62 -11.04
CA ALA A 20 -4.87 -0.18 -11.77
C ALA A 20 -3.61 -0.13 -10.89
N ALA A 21 -3.72 0.41 -9.67
CA ALA A 21 -2.62 0.43 -8.70
C ALA A 21 -2.18 -0.98 -8.27
N ILE A 22 -3.13 -1.89 -8.07
CA ILE A 22 -2.84 -3.29 -7.74
C ILE A 22 -2.20 -4.02 -8.92
N GLY A 23 -2.68 -3.82 -10.15
CA GLY A 23 -2.07 -4.38 -11.35
C GLY A 23 -0.62 -3.92 -11.55
N LEU A 24 -0.33 -2.65 -11.29
CA LEU A 24 1.04 -2.13 -11.29
C LEU A 24 1.92 -2.80 -10.21
N SER A 25 1.34 -3.03 -9.03
CA SER A 25 2.00 -3.71 -7.91
C SER A 25 2.38 -5.15 -8.26
N VAL A 26 1.47 -5.90 -8.88
CA VAL A 26 1.71 -7.26 -9.38
C VAL A 26 2.82 -7.26 -10.43
N ARG A 27 2.79 -6.31 -11.39
CA ARG A 27 3.85 -6.17 -12.40
C ARG A 27 5.22 -5.94 -11.75
N ALA A 28 5.30 -5.02 -10.79
CA ALA A 28 6.55 -4.71 -10.10
C ALA A 28 7.08 -5.93 -9.32
N LYS A 29 6.21 -6.66 -8.63
CA LYS A 29 6.58 -7.89 -7.92
C LYS A 29 7.07 -8.98 -8.88
N GLY A 30 6.40 -9.16 -10.03
CA GLY A 30 6.84 -10.07 -11.09
C GLY A 30 8.22 -9.72 -11.64
N CYS A 31 8.57 -8.43 -11.69
CA CYS A 31 9.91 -7.94 -12.03
C CYS A 31 10.91 -7.97 -10.86
N LYS A 32 10.60 -8.65 -9.74
CA LYS A 32 11.44 -8.74 -8.53
C LYS A 32 11.80 -7.38 -7.93
N LEU A 33 10.96 -6.36 -8.13
CA LEU A 33 11.15 -5.06 -7.50
C LEU A 33 10.67 -5.09 -6.05
N LYS A 34 11.29 -4.26 -5.22
CA LYS A 34 10.84 -3.99 -3.85
C LYS A 34 9.55 -3.19 -3.90
N LEU A 35 8.52 -3.66 -3.19
CA LEU A 35 7.18 -3.10 -3.22
C LEU A 35 6.57 -3.12 -1.81
N CYS A 36 5.95 -2.01 -1.43
CA CYS A 36 5.05 -1.88 -0.28
C CYS A 36 3.71 -1.36 -0.81
N TYR A 37 2.61 -1.95 -0.35
CA TYR A 37 1.27 -1.48 -0.71
C TYR A 37 0.59 -0.89 0.53
N GLU A 38 0.33 0.41 0.50
CA GLU A 38 -0.30 1.12 1.61
C GLU A 38 -1.67 1.64 1.19
N TYR A 39 -2.66 1.52 2.06
CA TYR A 39 -4.00 2.02 1.80
C TYR A 39 -4.58 2.80 2.98
N PHE A 40 -5.38 3.79 2.63
CA PHE A 40 -6.19 4.59 3.53
C PHE A 40 -7.65 4.26 3.25
N HIS A 41 -8.44 4.17 4.32
CA HIS A 41 -9.87 3.99 4.31
C HIS A 41 -10.38 2.80 3.46
N LYS A 42 -10.24 1.59 4.01
CA LYS A 42 -11.07 0.42 3.73
C LYS A 42 -10.98 -0.44 4.98
N ASP A 43 -12.11 -0.81 5.57
CA ASP A 43 -12.11 -1.77 6.67
C ASP A 43 -12.04 -3.17 6.04
N PRO A 44 -10.87 -3.83 6.04
CA PRO A 44 -10.70 -5.11 5.36
C PRO A 44 -11.53 -6.22 6.03
N GLU A 45 -11.90 -6.06 7.31
CA GLU A 45 -12.74 -7.01 8.04
C GLU A 45 -14.21 -6.90 7.62
N LYS A 46 -14.69 -5.67 7.34
CA LYS A 46 -16.07 -5.44 6.87
C LYS A 46 -16.28 -5.57 5.37
N TRP A 47 -15.30 -5.16 4.56
CA TRP A 47 -15.47 -4.98 3.11
C TRP A 47 -14.48 -5.78 2.27
N GLY A 48 -13.86 -6.81 2.86
CA GLY A 48 -12.89 -7.75 2.28
C GLY A 48 -12.49 -7.47 0.83
N SER A 49 -11.27 -6.95 0.62
CA SER A 49 -10.77 -6.72 -0.73
C SER A 49 -10.00 -7.94 -1.23
N GLY A 50 -10.63 -8.75 -2.08
CA GLY A 50 -9.98 -9.90 -2.73
C GLY A 50 -8.72 -9.50 -3.51
N GLU A 51 -8.71 -8.30 -4.10
CA GLU A 51 -7.57 -7.74 -4.81
C GLU A 51 -6.38 -7.45 -3.87
N GLN A 52 -6.62 -6.89 -2.68
CA GLN A 52 -5.57 -6.67 -1.67
C GLN A 52 -5.04 -7.99 -1.10
N ARG A 53 -5.95 -8.95 -0.85
CA ARG A 53 -5.58 -10.27 -0.32
C ARG A 53 -4.70 -11.06 -1.29
N ALA A 54 -4.85 -10.82 -2.59
CA ALA A 54 -3.94 -11.37 -3.59
C ALA A 54 -2.51 -10.86 -3.38
N LEU A 55 -2.32 -9.56 -3.12
CA LEU A 55 -0.99 -9.00 -2.86
C LEU A 55 -0.32 -9.62 -1.64
N GLU A 56 -1.06 -9.84 -0.55
CA GLU A 56 -0.56 -10.55 0.64
C GLU A 56 -0.06 -11.95 0.27
N LYS A 57 -0.83 -12.71 -0.52
CA LYS A 57 -0.43 -14.04 -1.01
C LYS A 57 0.79 -13.99 -1.94
N PHE A 58 0.99 -12.89 -2.66
CA PHE A 58 2.19 -12.65 -3.47
C PHE A 58 3.40 -12.20 -2.63
N GLY A 59 3.31 -12.18 -1.30
CA GLY A 59 4.40 -11.77 -0.40
C GLY A 59 4.73 -10.28 -0.53
N VAL A 60 3.69 -9.46 -0.68
CA VAL A 60 3.77 -7.99 -0.59
C VAL A 60 3.41 -7.57 0.83
N ASP A 61 4.18 -6.63 1.38
CA ASP A 61 3.81 -5.96 2.63
C ASP A 61 2.61 -5.03 2.38
N VAL A 62 1.43 -5.47 2.85
CA VAL A 62 0.17 -4.71 2.74
C VAL A 62 -0.11 -4.00 4.08
N ILE A 63 -0.18 -2.68 4.05
CA ILE A 63 -0.28 -1.83 5.25
C ILE A 63 -1.56 -0.99 5.20
N GLY A 64 -2.39 -1.14 6.22
CA GLY A 64 -3.59 -0.31 6.41
C GLY A 64 -3.33 0.78 7.44
N THR A 65 -3.04 2.00 6.98
CA THR A 65 -2.62 3.12 7.85
C THR A 65 -3.78 3.84 8.50
N ALA A 66 -4.95 3.88 7.83
CA ALA A 66 -6.19 4.39 8.38
C ALA A 66 -7.34 3.47 7.95
N LYS A 67 -7.59 2.37 8.66
CA LYS A 67 -8.60 1.37 8.26
C LYS A 67 -10.03 1.93 8.26
N LYS A 68 -10.29 3.02 9.00
CA LYS A 68 -11.60 3.70 9.11
C LYS A 68 -11.60 5.06 8.42
N HIS A 69 -12.79 5.61 8.13
CA HIS A 69 -12.94 6.89 7.41
C HIS A 69 -12.18 8.00 8.15
N PRO A 70 -11.54 8.97 7.47
CA PRO A 70 -10.83 10.07 8.12
C PRO A 70 -11.68 10.86 9.12
N ARG A 71 -13.00 10.94 8.88
CA ARG A 71 -13.99 11.50 9.84
C ARG A 71 -14.08 10.74 11.18
N PHE A 72 -13.66 9.47 11.21
CA PHE A 72 -13.57 8.62 12.41
C PHE A 72 -12.13 8.50 12.96
N LEU A 73 -11.16 9.23 12.41
CA LEU A 73 -9.82 9.43 12.99
C LEU A 73 -9.85 10.59 14.01
N GLN A 74 -10.91 10.72 14.81
CA GLN A 74 -10.87 11.63 15.95
C GLN A 74 -9.91 11.02 16.99
N GLY A 75 -8.74 11.64 17.15
CA GLY A 75 -7.76 11.26 18.17
C GLY A 75 -6.59 10.40 17.69
N GLU A 76 -6.39 10.21 16.38
CA GLU A 76 -5.10 9.65 15.90
C GLU A 76 -4.06 10.76 15.75
N ASP A 77 -2.88 10.52 16.32
CA ASP A 77 -1.75 11.44 16.27
C ASP A 77 -1.05 11.35 14.90
N LEU A 78 -1.08 12.46 14.15
CA LEU A 78 -0.44 12.56 12.84
C LEU A 78 1.07 12.35 12.91
N ASP A 79 1.72 12.73 14.01
CA ASP A 79 3.15 12.53 14.21
C ASP A 79 3.44 11.05 14.46
N GLU A 80 2.57 10.33 15.16
CA GLU A 80 2.67 8.88 15.33
C GLU A 80 2.52 8.14 13.98
N ILE A 81 1.53 8.53 13.17
CA ILE A 81 1.33 7.97 11.83
C ILE A 81 2.57 8.21 10.97
N ARG A 82 3.07 9.44 10.94
CA ARG A 82 4.26 9.82 10.18
C ARG A 82 5.49 9.04 10.64
N PHE A 83 5.70 8.95 11.95
CA PHE A 83 6.81 8.20 12.54
C PHE A 83 6.73 6.71 12.15
N ARG A 84 5.55 6.11 12.20
CA ARG A 84 5.31 4.72 11.80
C ARG A 84 5.60 4.48 10.32
N VAL A 85 5.24 5.41 9.44
CA VAL A 85 5.55 5.37 8.01
C VAL A 85 7.07 5.50 7.79
N GLU A 86 7.72 6.47 8.43
CA GLU A 86 9.16 6.69 8.32
C GLU A 86 9.98 5.50 8.83
N LEU A 87 9.60 4.89 9.96
CA LEU A 87 10.18 3.65 10.46
C LEU A 87 10.07 2.52 9.44
N ARG A 88 8.94 2.42 8.74
CA ARG A 88 8.72 1.39 7.72
C ARG A 88 9.61 1.61 6.50
N LEU A 89 9.73 2.84 6.03
CA LEU A 89 10.60 3.20 4.90
C LEU A 89 12.09 2.96 5.21
N LYS A 90 12.47 3.05 6.49
CA LYS A 90 13.84 2.78 6.97
C LYS A 90 14.11 1.30 7.26
N LYS A 91 13.09 0.43 7.35
CA LYS A 91 13.32 -1.00 7.55
C LYS A 91 14.04 -1.58 6.32
N PRO A 92 15.17 -2.28 6.49
CA PRO A 92 15.74 -3.06 5.41
C PRO A 92 14.67 -4.05 4.95
N SER A 93 14.44 -4.09 3.64
CA SER A 93 13.49 -4.99 3.01
C SER A 93 13.74 -6.40 3.52
N TYR A 94 12.74 -7.03 4.11
CA TYR A 94 12.89 -8.39 4.63
C TYR A 94 13.22 -9.30 3.45
N ASN A 95 14.47 -9.77 3.38
CA ASN A 95 14.89 -10.79 2.44
C ASN A 95 14.11 -12.06 2.82
N HIS A 96 13.01 -12.34 2.14
CA HIS A 96 12.60 -13.72 1.99
C HIS A 96 13.68 -14.35 1.10
N GLY A 97 14.57 -15.09 1.74
CA GLY A 97 15.59 -15.87 1.06
C GLY A 97 14.96 -16.79 0.03
N SER A 98 15.69 -16.95 -1.07
CA SER A 98 15.70 -18.09 -2.00
C SER A 98 14.34 -18.72 -2.37
#